data_AF-A0A954TUG4-F1
#
_entry.id   AF-A0A954TUG4-F1
#
_cell.length_a   1.000
_cell.length_b   1.000
_cell.length_c   1.000
_cell.angle_alpha   90.00
_cell.angle_beta   90.00
_cell.angle_gamma   90.00
#
_symmetry.space_group_name_H-M   'P 1'
#
loop_
_entity.id
_entity.type
_entity.pdbx_description
1 polymer ?
#
loop_
_entity_poly.entity_id
_entity_poly.type
_entity_poly.pdbx_seq_one_letter_code
_entity_poly.pdbx_strand_id
1 'polypeptide(L)' 'MASKVLSAHKQKITGLELEPSKGGCFELTVGSELIYSKLATGQFPDEDLMVAEVGKRLKSAS' A
#
# COMPACT_ATOMS: atom_id res chain seq x y z
N MET A 1 0.91 9.04 -2.43
CA MET A 1 1.09 7.61 -2.08
C MET A 1 1.70 6.70 -3.18
N ALA A 2 0.98 6.34 -4.26
CA ALA A 2 1.46 5.31 -5.21
C ALA A 2 2.83 5.61 -5.85
N SER A 3 3.06 6.87 -6.22
CA SER A 3 4.37 7.34 -6.70
C SER A 3 5.49 7.13 -5.67
N LYS A 4 5.25 7.39 -4.39
CA LYS A 4 6.24 7.16 -3.31
C LYS A 4 6.62 5.68 -3.19
N VAL A 5 5.63 4.78 -3.25
CA VAL A 5 5.86 3.33 -3.20
C VAL A 5 6.72 2.88 -4.38
N LEU A 6 6.38 3.32 -5.60
CA LEU A 6 7.17 3.05 -6.80
C LEU A 6 8.59 3.60 -6.68
N SER A 7 8.76 4.86 -6.27
CA SER A 7 10.09 5.45 -6.10
C SER A 7 10.96 4.67 -5.11
N ALA A 8 10.38 4.20 -4.00
CA ALA A 8 11.11 3.46 -2.97
C ALA A 8 11.39 1.99 -3.35
N HIS A 9 10.45 1.32 -4.03
CA HIS A 9 10.45 -0.14 -4.16
C HIS A 9 10.30 -0.67 -5.60
N LYS A 10 10.43 0.17 -6.64
CA LYS A 10 10.24 -0.22 -8.07
C LYS A 10 11.00 -1.48 -8.51
N GLN A 11 12.15 -1.79 -7.92
CA GLN A 11 12.94 -2.97 -8.29
C GLN A 11 12.42 -4.28 -7.69
N LYS A 12 11.51 -4.20 -6.71
CA LYS A 12 10.98 -5.34 -5.95
C LYS A 12 9.50 -5.59 -6.20
N ILE A 13 8.82 -4.71 -6.92
CA ILE A 13 7.40 -4.83 -7.25
C ILE A 13 7.26 -5.28 -8.69
N THR A 14 6.51 -6.35 -8.90
CA THR A 14 6.16 -6.86 -10.23
C THR A 14 5.11 -5.98 -10.92
N GLY A 15 4.25 -5.33 -10.13
CA GLY A 15 3.23 -4.41 -10.62
C GLY A 15 2.65 -3.55 -9.51
N LEU A 16 2.03 -2.45 -9.91
CA LEU A 16 1.22 -1.59 -9.04
C LEU A 16 -0.06 -1.25 -9.79
N GLU A 17 -1.20 -1.48 -9.14
CA GLU A 17 -2.53 -1.19 -9.69
C GLU A 17 -3.22 -0.13 -8.83
N LEU A 18 -4.01 0.73 -9.49
CA LEU A 18 -4.87 1.71 -8.84
C LEU A 18 -6.31 1.33 -9.11
N GLU A 19 -6.97 0.77 -8.10
CA GLU A 19 -8.37 0.35 -8.20
C GLU A 19 -9.29 1.51 -7.81
N PRO A 20 -10.14 2.02 -8.73
CA PRO A 20 -11.13 3.03 -8.40
C PRO A 20 -12.17 2.46 -7.43
N SER A 21 -12.42 3.14 -6.33
CA SER A 21 -13.40 2.73 -5.33
C SER A 21 -14.41 3.85 -5.04
N LYS A 22 -15.50 3.50 -4.36
CA LYS A 22 -16.56 4.44 -3.94
C LYS A 22 -16.54 4.65 -2.43
N GLY A 23 -17.24 5.68 -1.95
CA GLY A 23 -17.50 5.87 -0.52
C GLY A 23 -16.31 6.32 0.32
N GLY A 24 -15.31 6.96 -0.29
CA GLY A 24 -14.12 7.45 0.42
C GLY A 24 -13.19 6.33 0.91
N CYS A 25 -13.34 5.12 0.34
CA CYS A 25 -12.48 3.99 0.57
C CYS A 25 -11.04 4.31 0.15
N PHE A 26 -10.10 3.97 1.04
CA PHE A 26 -8.69 3.99 0.76
C PHE A 26 -8.08 2.75 1.40
N GLU A 27 -7.65 1.82 0.56
CA GLU A 27 -7.11 0.54 0.98
C GLU A 27 -5.75 0.32 0.33
N LEU A 28 -4.89 -0.37 1.06
CA LEU A 28 -3.57 -0.73 0.58
C LEU A 28 -3.37 -2.23 0.82
N THR A 29 -3.08 -2.93 -0.26
CA THR A 29 -2.89 -4.38 -0.30
C THR A 29 -1.53 -4.68 -0.90
N VAL A 30 -0.82 -5.66 -0.35
CA VAL A 30 0.45 -6.18 -0.90
C VAL A 30 0.26 -7.66 -1.21
N GLY A 31 0.23 -8.00 -2.49
CA GLY A 31 -0.15 -9.33 -2.93
C GLY A 31 -1.62 -9.62 -2.56
N SER A 32 -1.84 -10.62 -1.72
CA SER A 32 -3.16 -10.99 -1.19
C SER A 32 -3.46 -10.43 0.21
N GLU A 33 -2.53 -9.67 0.80
CA GLU A 33 -2.66 -9.20 2.18
C GLU A 33 -3.10 -7.74 2.24
N LEU A 34 -4.23 -7.47 2.89
CA LEU A 34 -4.69 -6.12 3.19
C LEU A 34 -3.90 -5.55 4.38
N ILE A 35 -3.18 -4.45 4.15
CA ILE A 35 -2.24 -3.88 5.13
C ILE A 35 -2.74 -2.57 5.73
N TYR A 36 -3.73 -1.94 5.08
CA TYR A 36 -4.40 -0.75 5.59
C TYR A 36 -5.81 -0.63 5.01
N SER A 37 -6.76 -0.21 5.83
CA SER A 37 -8.09 0.23 5.37
C SER A 37 -8.55 1.46 6.11
N LYS A 38 -8.75 2.55 5.38
CA LYS A 38 -9.36 3.78 5.91
C LYS A 38 -10.78 3.55 6.40
N LEU A 39 -11.51 2.60 5.82
CA LEU A 39 -12.86 2.27 6.29
C LEU A 39 -12.81 1.64 7.69
N ALA A 40 -11.76 0.87 7.99
CA ALA A 40 -11.55 0.29 9.31
C ALA A 40 -10.99 1.30 10.33
N THR A 41 -10.03 2.14 9.92
CA THR A 41 -9.37 3.09 10.84
C THR A 41 -10.13 4.41 10.99
N GLY A 42 -10.99 4.75 10.04
CA GLY A 42 -11.64 6.06 9.93
C GLY A 42 -10.68 7.21 9.56
N GLN A 43 -9.40 6.93 9.29
CA GLN A 43 -8.37 7.95 9.10
C GLN A 43 -7.64 7.75 7.77
N PHE A 44 -7.09 8.84 7.23
CA PHE A 44 -6.17 8.74 6.10
C PHE A 44 -4.80 8.28 6.62
N PRO A 45 -4.08 7.40 5.91
CA PRO A 45 -2.81 6.91 6.39
C PRO A 45 -1.72 7.97 6.36
N ASP A 46 -0.75 7.84 7.26
CA ASP A 46 0.56 8.46 7.08
C ASP A 46 1.30 7.75 5.93
N GLU A 47 1.65 8.51 4.89
CA GLU A 47 2.24 7.92 3.68
C GLU A 47 3.60 7.27 3.95
N ASP A 48 4.42 7.83 4.83
CA ASP A 48 5.78 7.35 5.04
C ASP A 48 5.77 6.07 5.88
N LEU A 49 4.86 5.97 6.87
CA LEU A 49 4.60 4.71 7.59
C LEU A 49 4.11 3.62 6.64
N MET A 50 3.22 3.93 5.70
CA MET A 50 2.71 2.95 4.75
C MET A 50 3.79 2.48 3.77
N VAL A 51 4.67 3.36 3.29
CA VAL A 51 5.81 2.97 2.43
C VAL A 51 6.77 2.03 3.18
N ALA A 52 7.00 2.28 4.48
CA ALA A 52 7.79 1.39 5.31
C ALA A 52 7.11 0.02 5.50
N GLU A 53 5.80 0.00 5.71
CA GLU A 53 5.03 -1.22 5.92
C GLU A 53 4.97 -2.11 4.66
N VAL A 54 4.81 -1.50 3.47
CA VAL A 54 4.98 -2.19 2.18
C VAL A 54 6.38 -2.81 2.09
N GLY A 55 7.41 -2.05 2.45
CA GLY A 55 8.80 -2.50 2.41
C GLY A 55 9.08 -3.71 3.33
N LYS A 56 8.38 -3.84 4.47
CA LYS A 56 8.48 -5.02 5.34
C LYS A 56 7.92 -6.27 4.65
N ARG A 57 6.75 -6.17 4.04
CA ARG A 57 6.08 -7.31 3.38
C ARG A 57 6.77 -7.79 2.12
N LEU A 58 7.38 -6.88 1.36
CA LEU A 58 8.19 -7.27 0.20
C LEU A 58 9.43 -8.11 0.59
N LYS A 59 9.94 -7.98 1.83
CA LYS A 59 11.06 -8.80 2.32
C LYS A 59 10.62 -10.18 2.83
N SER A 60 9.41 -10.28 3.35
CA SER A 60 8.86 -11.53 3.89
C SER A 60 8.39 -12.51 2.81
N ALA A 61 8.27 -12.05 1.57
CA ALA A 61 7.84 -12.85 0.41
C ALA A 61 9.02 -13.50 -0.35
N SER A 62 10.23 -13.50 0.21
CA SER A 62 11.46 -14.08 -0.35
C SER A 62 11.89 -15.35 0.38
#